data_AF-A0A537Y9W2-F1
#
_entry.id   AF-A0A537Y9W2-F1
#
_cell.length_a   1.000
_cell.length_b   1.000
_cell.length_c   1.000
_cell.angle_alpha   90.00
_cell.angle_beta   90.00
_cell.angle_gamma   90.00
#
_symmetry.space_group_name_H-M   'P 1'
#
loop_
_entity.id
_entity.type
_entity.pdbx_description
1 polymer ?
#
loop_
_entity_poly.entity_id
_entity_poly.type
_entity_poly.pdbx_seq_one_letter_code
_entity_poly.pdbx_strand_id
1 'polypeptide(L)' 'MARRLPFKLLSDTQREVGAAYDVLKDPSDRTAGRAQRVTYLIDPGGTIREAYEVDDIEMHPAKVLADLRAILGIKV' A
#
# COMPACT_ATOMS: atom_id res chain seq x y z
N MET A 1 7.12 22.81 -8.09
CA MET A 1 7.91 22.48 -6.87
C MET A 1 7.48 21.11 -6.38
N ALA A 2 8.42 20.17 -6.20
CA ALA A 2 8.09 18.86 -5.62
C ALA A 2 7.85 19.01 -4.11
N ARG A 3 6.66 18.59 -3.65
CA ARG A 3 6.29 18.57 -2.23
C ARG A 3 7.14 17.49 -1.54
N ARG A 4 7.89 17.84 -0.50
CA ARG A 4 8.67 16.85 0.27
C ARG A 4 7.73 16.04 1.16
N LEU A 5 7.60 14.75 0.89
CA LEU A 5 6.83 13.84 1.74
C LEU A 5 7.65 13.47 2.98
N PRO A 6 7.03 13.33 4.16
CA PRO A 6 7.73 12.98 5.40
C PRO A 6 8.09 11.48 5.49
N PHE A 7 7.97 10.74 4.39
CA PHE A 7 8.23 9.31 4.29
C PHE A 7 9.01 9.00 3.01
N LYS A 8 9.66 7.83 3.00
CA LYS A 8 10.45 7.36 1.85
C LYS A 8 9.52 6.98 0.70
N LEU A 9 9.92 7.35 -0.50
CA LEU A 9 9.40 6.75 -1.74
C LEU A 9 10.45 5.77 -2.25
N LEU A 10 10.03 4.54 -2.52
CA LEU A 10 10.90 3.49 -3.04
C LEU A 10 10.64 3.32 -4.54
N SER A 11 11.68 2.98 -5.29
CA SER A 11 11.61 2.77 -6.73
C SER A 11 11.80 1.29 -7.05
N ASP A 12 10.73 0.62 -7.47
CA ASP A 12 10.74 -0.79 -7.88
C ASP A 12 10.93 -0.90 -9.41
N THR A 13 12.12 -0.53 -9.90
CA THR A 13 12.38 -0.47 -11.35
C THR A 13 12.38 -1.84 -12.01
N GLN A 14 12.72 -2.89 -11.25
CA GLN A 14 12.76 -4.29 -11.73
C GLN A 14 11.43 -5.02 -11.56
N ARG A 15 10.45 -4.41 -10.87
CA ARG A 15 9.12 -4.99 -10.59
C ARG A 15 9.14 -6.24 -9.71
N GLU A 16 10.24 -6.45 -8.99
CA GLU A 16 10.44 -7.63 -8.13
C GLU A 16 9.54 -7.55 -6.89
N VAL A 17 9.43 -6.35 -6.30
CA VAL A 17 8.57 -6.14 -5.13
C VAL A 17 7.10 -6.23 -5.55
N GLY A 18 6.76 -5.62 -6.69
CA GLY A 18 5.41 -5.69 -7.24
C GLY A 18 4.95 -7.14 -7.50
N ALA A 19 5.85 -7.99 -8.01
CA ALA A 19 5.58 -9.42 -8.20
C ALA A 19 5.44 -10.16 -6.87
N ALA A 20 6.34 -9.91 -5.92
CA ALA A 20 6.34 -10.59 -4.62
C ALA A 20 5.09 -10.31 -3.76
N TYR A 21 4.43 -9.18 -4.00
CA TYR A 21 3.18 -8.78 -3.32
C TYR A 21 1.93 -8.97 -4.19
N ASP A 22 2.04 -9.64 -5.36
CA ASP A 22 0.93 -9.87 -6.29
C ASP A 22 0.19 -8.58 -6.75
N VAL A 23 0.89 -7.44 -6.79
CA VAL A 23 0.32 -6.13 -7.20
C VAL A 23 0.60 -5.79 -8.66
N LEU A 24 1.11 -6.74 -9.44
CA LEU A 24 1.25 -6.59 -10.88
C LEU A 24 -0.12 -6.75 -11.55
N LYS A 25 -0.42 -5.85 -12.48
CA LYS A 25 -1.61 -5.98 -13.32
C LYS A 25 -1.42 -7.06 -14.38
N ASP A 26 -2.53 -7.64 -14.80
CA ASP A 26 -2.58 -8.53 -15.95
C ASP A 26 -1.88 -7.86 -17.17
N PRO A 27 -1.02 -8.57 -17.91
CA PRO A 27 -0.32 -8.01 -19.07
C PRO A 27 -1.25 -7.44 -20.16
N SER A 28 -2.50 -7.91 -20.23
CA SER A 28 -3.53 -7.41 -21.15
C SER A 28 -4.25 -6.15 -20.65
N ASP A 29 -4.07 -5.75 -19.39
CA ASP A 29 -4.63 -4.50 -18.84
C ASP A 29 -3.98 -3.29 -19.55
N ARG A 30 -4.79 -2.28 -19.90
CA ARG A 30 -4.31 -1.04 -20.56
C ARG A 30 -3.29 -0.25 -19.74
N THR A 31 -3.20 -0.55 -18.45
CA THR A 31 -2.28 0.03 -17.48
C THR A 31 -1.26 -0.99 -16.97
N ALA A 32 -1.10 -2.12 -17.68
CA ALA A 32 -0.03 -3.09 -17.46
C ALA A 32 1.33 -2.40 -17.36
N GLY A 33 2.14 -2.85 -16.41
CA GLY A 33 3.43 -2.25 -16.08
C GLY A 33 3.38 -1.09 -15.08
N ARG A 34 2.18 -0.72 -14.59
CA ARG A 34 2.00 0.08 -13.37
C ARG A 34 1.62 -0.83 -12.21
N ALA A 35 2.09 -0.50 -11.01
CA ALA A 35 1.63 -1.17 -9.80
C ALA A 35 0.14 -0.88 -9.57
N GLN A 36 -0.60 -1.87 -9.07
CA GLN A 36 -1.93 -1.65 -8.51
C GLN A 36 -1.85 -0.75 -7.27
N ARG A 37 -2.95 -0.06 -6.96
CA ARG A 37 -3.05 0.69 -5.70
C ARG A 37 -3.46 -0.28 -4.61
N VAL A 38 -2.49 -0.71 -3.82
CA VAL A 38 -2.68 -1.61 -2.70
C VAL A 38 -1.97 -1.04 -1.48
N THR A 39 -2.51 -1.27 -0.29
CA THR A 39 -1.86 -0.92 0.98
C THR A 39 -1.77 -2.14 1.87
N TYR A 40 -0.65 -2.30 2.56
CA TYR A 40 -0.44 -3.35 3.55
C TYR A 40 -0.06 -2.73 4.89
N LEU A 41 -0.63 -3.25 5.98
CA LEU A 41 -0.13 -3.03 7.33
C LEU A 41 0.63 -4.28 7.75
N ILE A 42 1.94 -4.15 7.93
CA ILE A 42 2.84 -5.26 8.27
C ILE A 42 3.41 -5.00 9.66
N ASP A 43 3.33 -5.99 10.54
CA ASP A 43 3.88 -5.87 11.89
C ASP A 43 5.42 -6.06 11.91
N PRO A 44 6.10 -5.75 13.03
CA PRO A 44 7.56 -5.90 13.11
C PRO A 44 8.07 -7.34 12.93
N GLY A 45 7.21 -8.35 13.08
CA GLY A 45 7.54 -9.74 12.79
C GLY A 45 7.45 -10.10 11.31
N GLY A 46 7.00 -9.17 10.45
CA GLY A 46 6.81 -9.39 9.03
C GLY A 46 5.43 -9.96 8.67
N THR A 47 4.50 -10.04 9.63
CA THR A 47 3.15 -10.55 9.35
C THR A 47 2.28 -9.44 8.77
N ILE A 48 1.64 -9.71 7.62
CA ILE A 48 0.61 -8.83 7.08
C ILE A 48 -0.61 -8.93 8.00
N ARG A 49 -0.94 -7.81 8.67
CA ARG A 49 -2.10 -7.69 9.56
C ARG A 49 -3.35 -7.28 8.80
N GLU A 50 -3.19 -6.45 7.78
CA GLU A 50 -4.27 -6.01 6.89
C GLU A 50 -3.74 -5.77 5.48
N ALA A 51 -4.58 -6.03 4.47
CA ALA A 51 -4.31 -5.75 3.06
C ALA A 51 -5.55 -5.07 2.44
N TYR A 52 -5.34 -4.04 1.64
CA TYR A 52 -6.41 -3.24 1.06
C TYR A 52 -6.19 -2.99 -0.42
N GLU A 53 -7.18 -3.33 -1.24
CA GLU A 53 -7.33 -2.71 -2.56
C GLU A 53 -7.88 -1.28 -2.38
N VAL A 54 -7.32 -0.31 -3.11
CA VAL A 54 -7.69 1.10 -2.95
C VAL A 54 -8.70 1.52 -4.01
N ASP A 55 -9.97 1.56 -3.61
CA ASP A 55 -11.08 2.01 -4.46
C ASP A 55 -11.35 3.53 -4.29
N ASP A 56 -11.46 4.00 -3.05
CA ASP A 56 -11.67 5.43 -2.71
C ASP A 56 -10.37 6.05 -2.19
N ILE A 57 -9.71 6.81 -3.06
CA ILE A 57 -8.41 7.43 -2.78
C ILE A 57 -8.49 8.46 -1.64
N GLU A 58 -9.62 9.17 -1.49
CA GLU A 58 -9.75 10.25 -0.53
C GLU A 58 -9.99 9.72 0.88
N MET A 59 -10.83 8.69 1.02
CA MET A 59 -11.20 8.11 2.31
C MET A 59 -10.18 7.08 2.83
N HIS A 60 -9.40 6.47 1.93
CA HIS A 60 -8.49 5.38 2.27
C HIS A 60 -7.49 5.69 3.39
N PRO A 61 -6.79 6.85 3.41
CA PRO A 61 -5.82 7.14 4.47
C PRO A 61 -6.46 7.15 5.87
N ALA A 62 -7.68 7.70 6.01
CA ALA A 62 -8.37 7.75 7.28
C ALA A 62 -8.74 6.34 7.77
N LYS A 63 -9.19 5.47 6.85
CA LYS A 63 -9.51 4.07 7.14
C LYS A 63 -8.27 3.30 7.64
N VAL A 64 -7.17 3.34 6.89
CA VAL A 64 -5.93 2.62 7.25
C VAL A 64 -5.42 3.06 8.61
N LEU A 65 -5.47 4.36 8.92
CA LEU A 65 -5.02 4.86 10.22
C LEU A 65 -5.95 4.45 11.37
N ALA A 66 -7.26 4.34 11.14
CA ALA A 66 -8.21 3.84 12.13
C ALA A 66 -7.96 2.37 12.45
N ASP A 67 -7.80 1.54 11.41
CA ASP A 67 -7.51 0.12 11.55
C ASP A 67 -6.15 -0.11 12.25
N LEU A 68 -5.12 0.66 11.87
CA LEU A 68 -3.81 0.61 12.54
C LEU A 68 -3.94 0.91 14.05
N ARG A 69 -4.70 1.92 14.44
CA ARG A 69 -4.94 2.22 15.87
C ARG A 69 -5.64 1.08 16.58
N ALA A 70 -6.64 0.47 15.95
CA ALA A 70 -7.34 -0.69 16.50
C ALA A 70 -6.40 -1.88 16.70
N ILE A 71 -5.53 -2.18 15.72
CA ILE A 71 -4.52 -3.25 15.81
C ILE A 71 -3.53 -3.01 16.95
N LEU A 72 -3.13 -1.74 17.14
CA LEU A 72 -2.21 -1.34 18.21
C LEU A 72 -2.88 -1.18 19.58
N GLY A 73 -4.22 -1.30 19.67
CA GLY A 73 -4.97 -1.10 20.91
C GLY A 73 -4.98 0.35 21.41
N ILE A 74 -4.73 1.33 20.53
CA ILE A 74 -4.74 2.75 20.87
C ILE A 74 -6.19 3.25 20.81
N LYS A 75 -6.73 3.69 21.95
CA LYS A 75 -8.08 4.29 22.01
C LYS A 75 -8.10 5.67 21.36
N VAL A 76 -9.20 5.94 20.64
CA VAL A 76 -9.49 7.22 19.95
C VAL A 76 -9.93 8.27 20.94
#